data_AF-A0A5N7BR40-F1
#
_entry.id   AF-A0A5N7BR40-F1
#
_cell.length_a   1.000
_cell.length_b   1.000
_cell.length_c   1.000
_cell.angle_alpha   90.00
_cell.angle_beta   90.00
_cell.angle_gamma   90.00
#
_symmetry.space_group_name_H-M   'P 1'
#
loop_
_entity.id
_entity.type
_entity.pdbx_description
1 polymer ?
#
loop_
_entity_poly.entity_id
_entity_poly.type
_entity_poly.pdbx_seq_one_letter_code
_entity_poly.pdbx_strand_id
1 'polypeptide(L)'
;MSSFKDQIRSRERFRLQHIATIDDDREKYGYDNDNPFWHQARLFVKNISSRYTKSDLAVDLYEYDLRELWYLIIQGAKITDADHPAQDRLAGQILHAREMGVLSRRGTNLKVEEKAWTSNGKIWVDLPFLAQEIQVAWKAAEKLSARQRYNLSAFIARIGSWGICDPDLCVCALSIFKDTFEMRRPLVATDDKQNDSLLPIADLLPAAVVWFELCAYKIESLCLSSQDFESSTIGDLAGEAHVVPATGFSTSRWLFWRRRLEEISRSDHAETAALAQRGLRVMQSWGERILANENENA
;
A
#
# COMPACT_ATOMS: atom_id res chain seq x y z
N MET A 1 20.40 36.04 -7.36
CA MET A 1 20.01 34.81 -6.64
C MET A 1 18.55 34.53 -6.95
N SER A 2 18.21 33.30 -7.33
CA SER A 2 16.81 32.89 -7.58
C SER A 2 16.03 32.95 -6.26
N SER A 3 14.83 33.55 -6.25
CA SER A 3 13.99 33.63 -5.04
C SER A 3 13.63 32.23 -4.55
N PHE A 4 13.38 32.04 -3.26
CA PHE A 4 12.92 30.75 -2.73
C PHE A 4 11.65 30.26 -3.46
N LYS A 5 10.74 31.17 -3.79
CA LYS A 5 9.54 30.87 -4.61
C LYS A 5 9.88 30.40 -6.03
N ASP A 6 10.97 30.91 -6.60
CA ASP A 6 11.43 30.51 -7.94
C ASP A 6 12.08 29.13 -7.89
N GLN A 7 12.81 28.83 -6.81
CA GLN A 7 13.40 27.51 -6.58
C GLN A 7 12.31 26.43 -6.42
N ILE A 8 11.26 26.71 -5.63
CA ILE A 8 10.10 25.81 -5.49
C ILE A 8 9.45 25.57 -6.86
N ARG A 9 9.10 26.64 -7.59
CA ARG A 9 8.47 26.51 -8.93
C ARG A 9 9.36 25.78 -9.93
N SER A 10 10.68 25.93 -9.82
CA SER A 10 11.63 25.19 -10.65
C SER A 10 11.66 23.71 -10.28
N ARG A 11 11.66 23.38 -8.98
CA ARG A 11 11.65 22.00 -8.50
C ARG A 11 10.36 21.30 -8.89
N GLU A 12 9.22 21.96 -8.75
CA GLU A 12 7.91 21.45 -9.13
C GLU A 12 7.84 21.12 -10.62
N ARG A 13 8.30 22.02 -11.50
CA ARG A 13 8.36 21.75 -12.95
C ARG A 13 9.23 20.54 -13.29
N PHE A 14 10.40 20.42 -12.67
CA PHE A 14 11.26 19.27 -12.90
C PHE A 14 10.59 17.98 -12.40
N ARG A 15 9.94 18.00 -11.23
CA ARG A 15 9.20 16.84 -10.71
C ARG A 15 8.16 16.36 -11.71
N LEU A 16 7.40 17.28 -12.33
CA LEU A 16 6.40 16.89 -13.34
C LEU A 16 7.05 16.21 -14.56
N GLN A 17 8.21 16.69 -15.01
CA GLN A 17 8.94 16.08 -16.12
C GLN A 17 9.43 14.67 -15.77
N HIS A 18 9.97 14.49 -14.58
CA HIS A 18 10.51 13.19 -14.18
C HIS A 18 9.41 12.20 -13.76
N ILE A 19 8.26 12.66 -13.25
CA ILE A 19 7.04 11.82 -13.17
C ILE A 19 6.65 11.29 -14.55
N ALA A 20 6.63 12.14 -15.58
CA ALA A 20 6.33 11.69 -16.94
C ALA A 20 7.37 10.67 -17.44
N THR A 21 8.66 10.88 -17.17
CA THR A 21 9.71 9.89 -17.48
C THR A 21 9.50 8.56 -16.76
N ILE A 22 9.07 8.58 -15.49
CA ILE A 22 8.78 7.37 -14.72
C ILE A 22 7.59 6.62 -15.34
N ASP A 23 6.56 7.32 -15.79
CA ASP A 23 5.42 6.71 -16.46
C ASP A 23 5.80 6.13 -17.83
N ASP A 24 6.60 6.84 -18.62
CA ASP A 24 7.16 6.36 -19.88
C ASP A 24 8.01 5.09 -19.68
N ASP A 25 8.87 5.08 -18.65
CA ASP A 25 9.67 3.92 -18.28
C ASP A 25 8.78 2.74 -17.87
N ARG A 26 7.75 2.97 -17.03
CA ARG A 26 6.79 1.93 -16.65
C ARG A 26 6.10 1.32 -17.86
N GLU A 27 5.65 2.15 -18.79
CA GLU A 27 4.98 1.70 -20.03
C GLU A 27 5.94 0.93 -20.93
N LYS A 28 7.18 1.42 -21.07
CA LYS A 28 8.24 0.76 -21.84
C LYS A 28 8.62 -0.60 -21.28
N TYR A 29 8.78 -0.72 -19.96
CA TYR A 29 9.15 -1.99 -19.32
C TYR A 29 8.00 -3.00 -19.31
N GLY A 30 6.75 -2.54 -19.34
CA GLY A 30 5.60 -3.43 -19.24
C GLY A 30 5.64 -4.23 -17.94
N TYR A 31 5.38 -5.54 -17.97
CA TYR A 31 5.59 -6.41 -16.80
C TYR A 31 6.97 -7.07 -16.88
N ASP A 32 7.91 -6.56 -16.10
CA ASP A 32 9.30 -6.99 -16.13
C ASP A 32 9.84 -7.09 -14.70
N ASN A 33 10.39 -8.24 -14.31
CA ASN A 33 10.98 -8.46 -12.99
C ASN A 33 12.45 -7.98 -12.90
N ASP A 34 13.07 -7.72 -14.04
CA ASP A 34 14.43 -7.19 -14.17
C ASP A 34 14.47 -5.67 -14.36
N ASN A 35 13.31 -5.02 -14.25
CA ASN A 35 13.19 -3.56 -14.31
C ASN A 35 14.16 -2.87 -13.32
N PRO A 36 14.65 -1.67 -13.65
CA PRO A 36 15.65 -0.99 -12.85
C PRO A 36 15.07 -0.20 -11.65
N PHE A 37 13.76 -0.22 -11.41
CA PHE A 37 13.12 0.67 -10.42
C PHE A 37 13.71 0.52 -9.01
N TRP A 38 14.05 -0.71 -8.60
CA TRP A 38 14.69 -0.94 -7.29
C TRP A 38 16.08 -0.28 -7.21
N HIS A 39 16.84 -0.31 -8.30
CA HIS A 39 18.18 0.28 -8.37
C HIS A 39 18.10 1.80 -8.44
N GLN A 40 17.19 2.32 -9.26
CA GLN A 40 16.88 3.75 -9.35
C GLN A 40 16.45 4.30 -7.98
N ALA A 41 15.56 3.60 -7.26
CA ALA A 41 15.15 3.97 -5.91
C ALA A 41 16.36 4.06 -4.95
N ARG A 42 17.27 3.08 -4.99
CA ARG A 42 18.51 3.10 -4.19
C ARG A 42 19.40 4.30 -4.53
N LEU A 43 19.61 4.58 -5.81
CA LEU A 43 20.38 5.74 -6.25
C LEU A 43 19.72 7.05 -5.83
N PHE A 44 18.39 7.10 -5.84
CA PHE A 44 17.64 8.30 -5.48
C PHE A 44 17.71 8.59 -3.97
N VAL A 45 17.56 7.57 -3.11
CA VAL A 45 17.80 7.67 -1.66
C VAL A 45 19.21 8.19 -1.36
N LYS A 46 20.22 7.63 -2.04
CA LYS A 46 21.62 8.10 -1.94
C LYS A 46 21.75 9.56 -2.37
N ASN A 47 21.09 9.95 -3.46
CA ASN A 47 21.14 11.32 -3.99
C ASN A 47 20.50 12.32 -3.03
N ILE A 48 19.30 12.03 -2.51
CA ILE A 48 18.62 12.87 -1.50
C ILE A 48 19.54 13.06 -0.29
N SER A 49 20.08 11.97 0.26
CA SER A 49 21.01 12.02 1.40
C SER A 49 22.26 12.83 1.10
N SER A 50 22.90 12.61 -0.06
CA SER A 50 24.10 13.33 -0.44
C SER A 50 23.85 14.82 -0.70
N ARG A 51 22.69 15.20 -1.25
CA ARG A 51 22.38 16.60 -1.50
C ARG A 51 22.05 17.34 -0.21
N TYR A 52 21.29 16.71 0.69
CA TYR A 52 20.96 17.32 1.98
C TYR A 52 22.22 17.56 2.81
N THR A 53 23.11 16.57 2.89
CA THR A 53 24.36 16.68 3.67
C THR A 53 25.36 17.70 3.14
N LYS A 54 25.31 18.03 1.84
CA LYS A 54 26.30 18.89 1.16
C LYS A 54 25.79 20.28 0.79
N SER A 55 24.51 20.58 1.01
CA SER A 55 23.94 21.87 0.62
C SER A 55 23.13 22.48 1.75
N ASP A 56 23.02 23.81 1.73
CA ASP A 56 22.20 24.60 2.66
C ASP A 56 20.79 24.84 2.11
N LEU A 57 20.34 23.99 1.18
CA LEU A 57 19.00 24.09 0.60
C LEU A 57 17.92 23.87 1.67
N ALA A 58 16.79 24.55 1.53
CA ALA A 58 15.64 24.37 2.41
C ALA A 58 15.09 22.93 2.32
N VAL A 59 14.62 22.41 3.45
CA VAL A 59 14.10 21.04 3.54
C VAL A 59 12.87 20.83 2.64
N ASP A 60 12.08 21.89 2.40
CA ASP A 60 10.90 21.89 1.53
C ASP A 60 11.21 21.39 0.11
N LEU A 61 12.41 21.66 -0.41
CA LEU A 61 12.82 21.19 -1.74
C LEU A 61 12.97 19.67 -1.80
N TYR A 62 13.34 19.03 -0.68
CA TYR A 62 13.48 17.58 -0.57
C TYR A 62 12.14 16.87 -0.39
N GLU A 63 11.10 17.56 0.07
CA GLU A 63 9.75 16.98 0.13
C GLU A 63 9.25 16.57 -1.26
N TYR A 64 9.56 17.38 -2.29
CA TYR A 64 9.26 17.04 -3.69
C TYR A 64 10.03 15.79 -4.14
N ASP A 65 11.30 15.67 -3.76
CA ASP A 65 12.13 14.51 -4.10
C ASP A 65 11.65 13.23 -3.40
N LEU A 66 11.15 13.34 -2.17
CA LEU A 66 10.61 12.22 -1.41
C LEU A 66 9.32 11.69 -2.03
N ARG A 67 8.38 12.58 -2.37
CA ARG A 67 7.15 12.19 -3.06
C ARG A 67 7.42 11.53 -4.41
N GLU A 68 8.44 12.03 -5.11
CA GLU A 68 8.88 11.46 -6.38
C GLU A 68 9.54 10.08 -6.23
N LEU A 69 10.36 9.89 -5.19
CA LEU A 69 10.90 8.58 -4.82
C LEU A 69 9.78 7.58 -4.51
N TRP A 70 8.76 7.99 -3.73
CA TRP A 70 7.64 7.12 -3.43
C TRP A 70 6.82 6.79 -4.68
N TYR A 71 6.59 7.78 -5.55
CA TYR A 71 5.96 7.56 -6.84
C TYR A 71 6.72 6.54 -7.69
N LEU A 72 8.05 6.69 -7.82
CA LEU A 72 8.93 5.77 -8.53
C LEU A 72 8.77 4.33 -8.03
N ILE A 73 8.84 4.14 -6.71
CA ILE A 73 8.69 2.82 -6.08
C ILE A 73 7.30 2.23 -6.33
N ILE A 74 6.24 3.04 -6.23
CA ILE A 74 4.87 2.60 -6.50
C ILE A 74 4.70 2.17 -7.97
N GLN A 75 5.31 2.87 -8.93
CA GLN A 75 5.23 2.45 -10.33
C GLN A 75 5.98 1.13 -10.58
N GLY A 76 7.18 0.96 -10.00
CA GLY A 76 7.90 -0.31 -10.02
C GLY A 76 7.10 -1.45 -9.40
N ALA A 77 6.38 -1.18 -8.31
CA ALA A 77 5.56 -2.16 -7.61
C ALA A 77 4.41 -2.68 -8.47
N LYS A 78 3.76 -1.83 -9.27
CA LYS A 78 2.65 -2.22 -10.16
C LYS A 78 3.09 -3.21 -11.25
N ILE A 79 4.33 -3.10 -11.72
CA ILE A 79 4.82 -3.90 -12.86
C ILE A 79 5.70 -5.08 -12.47
N THR A 80 6.20 -5.11 -11.23
CA THR A 80 6.95 -6.25 -10.69
C THR A 80 5.95 -7.31 -10.22
N ASP A 81 6.17 -8.56 -10.63
CA ASP A 81 5.26 -9.65 -10.31
C ASP A 81 5.15 -9.87 -8.80
N ALA A 82 3.92 -10.05 -8.32
CA ALA A 82 3.60 -10.26 -6.93
C ALA A 82 4.35 -11.44 -6.30
N ASP A 83 4.59 -12.52 -7.05
CA ASP A 83 5.18 -13.75 -6.52
C ASP A 83 6.70 -13.82 -6.75
N HIS A 84 7.28 -12.79 -7.38
CA HIS A 84 8.69 -12.77 -7.71
C HIS A 84 9.54 -12.06 -6.63
N PRO A 85 10.74 -12.59 -6.27
CA PRO A 85 11.63 -11.96 -5.28
C PRO A 85 12.06 -10.52 -5.61
N ALA A 86 11.91 -10.11 -6.87
CA ALA A 86 12.15 -8.73 -7.28
C ALA A 86 11.23 -7.75 -6.53
N GLN A 87 10.03 -8.17 -6.15
CA GLN A 87 9.11 -7.31 -5.41
C GLN A 87 9.59 -7.10 -3.96
N ASP A 88 10.14 -8.15 -3.32
CA ASP A 88 10.81 -8.02 -2.01
C ASP A 88 12.05 -7.13 -2.10
N ARG A 89 12.83 -7.25 -3.18
CA ARG A 89 13.99 -6.38 -3.44
C ARG A 89 13.59 -4.91 -3.57
N LEU A 90 12.45 -4.62 -4.20
CA LEU A 90 11.91 -3.27 -4.32
C LEU A 90 11.40 -2.76 -2.95
N ALA A 91 10.60 -3.55 -2.24
CA ALA A 91 10.10 -3.21 -0.90
C ALA A 91 11.26 -2.97 0.09
N GLY A 92 12.31 -3.78 0.01
CA GLY A 92 13.53 -3.65 0.80
C GLY A 92 14.28 -2.33 0.59
N GLN A 93 14.00 -1.56 -0.47
CA GLN A 93 14.56 -0.21 -0.61
C GLN A 93 13.94 0.80 0.36
N ILE A 94 12.66 0.63 0.72
CA ILE A 94 12.01 1.46 1.74
C ILE A 94 12.62 1.12 3.11
N LEU A 95 12.77 -0.17 3.42
CA LEU A 95 13.42 -0.60 4.65
C LEU A 95 14.87 -0.10 4.72
N HIS A 96 15.62 -0.23 3.62
CA HIS A 96 16.98 0.31 3.55
C HIS A 96 17.02 1.81 3.84
N ALA A 97 16.12 2.60 3.23
CA ALA A 97 16.03 4.04 3.51
C ALA A 97 15.75 4.28 5.00
N ARG A 98 14.81 3.54 5.60
CA ARG A 98 14.51 3.63 7.03
C ARG A 98 15.73 3.37 7.92
N GLU A 99 16.46 2.31 7.62
CA GLU A 99 17.64 1.88 8.37
C GLU A 99 18.87 2.78 8.17
N MET A 100 18.83 3.75 7.23
CA MET A 100 19.85 4.80 7.18
C MET A 100 19.77 5.76 8.38
N GLY A 101 18.67 5.74 9.14
CA GLY A 101 18.55 6.48 10.40
C GLY A 101 18.42 7.99 10.22
N VAL A 102 18.82 8.74 11.25
CA VAL A 102 18.63 10.21 11.25
C VAL A 102 19.59 10.86 10.25
N LEU A 103 19.02 11.49 9.23
CA LEU A 103 19.77 12.32 8.29
C LEU A 103 20.02 13.71 8.91
N SER A 104 21.27 14.15 8.89
CA SER A 104 21.69 15.43 9.44
C SER A 104 22.76 16.12 8.60
N ARG A 105 22.89 17.44 8.77
CA ARG A 105 23.97 18.26 8.18
C ARG A 105 24.57 19.19 9.22
N ARG A 106 25.78 19.67 8.96
CA ARG A 106 26.36 20.75 9.77
C ARG A 106 25.69 22.06 9.38
N GLY A 107 25.00 22.70 10.32
CA GLY A 107 24.38 23.99 10.06
C GLY A 107 25.41 25.09 9.79
N THR A 108 24.94 26.20 9.21
CA THR A 108 25.73 27.43 8.96
C THR A 108 26.42 27.95 10.23
N ASN A 109 25.79 27.76 11.38
CA ASN A 109 26.42 27.88 12.69
C ASN A 109 27.06 26.52 13.04
N LEU A 110 28.35 26.34 12.69
CA LEU A 110 29.20 25.13 12.80
C LEU A 110 29.17 24.33 14.12
N LYS A 111 28.37 24.73 15.10
CA LYS A 111 28.17 24.10 16.40
C LYS A 111 26.87 23.29 16.53
N VAL A 112 25.91 23.45 15.61
CA VAL A 112 24.61 22.75 15.70
C VAL A 112 24.41 21.84 14.49
N GLU A 113 24.17 20.57 14.78
CA GLU A 113 23.76 19.58 13.79
C GLU A 113 22.28 19.76 13.48
N GLU A 114 21.98 20.09 12.23
CA GLU A 114 20.61 20.26 11.74
C GLU A 114 20.08 18.91 11.25
N LYS A 115 18.96 18.46 11.82
CA LYS A 115 18.29 17.22 11.41
C LYS A 115 17.34 17.49 10.26
N ALA A 116 17.27 16.57 9.31
CA ALA A 116 16.39 16.66 8.16
C ALA A 116 14.93 16.41 8.56
N TRP A 117 14.24 17.48 8.93
CA TRP A 117 12.85 17.45 9.40
C TRP A 117 11.93 18.09 8.36
N THR A 118 11.01 17.30 7.79
CA THR A 118 9.98 17.78 6.86
C THR A 118 8.71 18.17 7.62
N SER A 119 7.73 18.72 6.92
CA SER A 119 6.38 18.93 7.46
C SER A 119 5.69 17.65 7.95
N ASN A 120 6.18 16.46 7.55
CA ASN A 120 5.58 15.16 7.87
C ASN A 120 6.55 14.21 8.61
N GLY A 121 7.69 14.70 9.11
CA GLY A 121 8.62 13.93 9.94
C GLY A 121 10.05 13.90 9.42
N LYS A 122 10.89 13.05 10.03
CA LYS A 122 12.29 12.88 9.65
C LYS A 122 12.39 12.02 8.40
N ILE A 123 13.13 12.52 7.40
CA ILE A 123 13.23 11.97 6.04
C ILE A 123 13.36 10.43 5.98
N TRP A 124 14.27 9.83 6.76
CA TRP A 124 14.49 8.38 6.72
C TRP A 124 13.82 7.62 7.85
N VAL A 125 13.79 8.17 9.06
CA VAL A 125 13.21 7.47 10.21
C VAL A 125 11.69 7.34 10.10
N ASP A 126 11.01 8.42 9.72
CA ASP A 126 9.56 8.51 9.73
C ASP A 126 8.96 8.29 8.33
N LEU A 127 9.80 8.24 7.29
CA LEU A 127 9.42 8.04 5.88
C LEU A 127 8.26 8.97 5.45
N PRO A 128 8.43 10.30 5.62
CA PRO A 128 7.36 11.27 5.38
C PRO A 128 6.79 11.12 3.98
N PHE A 129 5.48 11.31 3.89
CA PHE A 129 4.68 11.23 2.66
C PHE A 129 4.48 9.83 2.07
N LEU A 130 5.19 8.79 2.51
CA LEU A 130 5.08 7.44 1.94
C LEU A 130 3.65 6.90 2.01
N ALA A 131 3.04 6.92 3.19
CA ALA A 131 1.66 6.44 3.38
C ALA A 131 0.65 7.22 2.51
N GLN A 132 0.85 8.54 2.39
CA GLN A 132 -0.05 9.40 1.61
C GLN A 132 0.05 9.11 0.11
N GLU A 133 1.26 8.95 -0.42
CA GLU A 133 1.46 8.61 -1.85
C GLU A 133 0.92 7.21 -2.16
N ILE A 134 1.09 6.23 -1.25
CA ILE A 134 0.48 4.90 -1.38
C ILE A 134 -1.04 4.98 -1.40
N GLN A 135 -1.65 5.70 -0.45
CA GLN A 135 -3.10 5.85 -0.38
C GLN A 135 -3.66 6.58 -1.61
N VAL A 136 -2.96 7.59 -2.14
CA VAL A 136 -3.32 8.25 -3.40
C VAL A 136 -3.29 7.26 -4.57
N ALA A 137 -2.22 6.47 -4.67
CA ALA A 137 -2.13 5.44 -5.71
C ALA A 137 -3.20 4.35 -5.56
N TRP A 138 -3.52 3.95 -4.33
CA TRP A 138 -4.53 2.94 -4.04
C TRP A 138 -5.95 3.43 -4.34
N LYS A 139 -6.26 4.70 -4.07
CA LYS A 139 -7.56 5.31 -4.47
C LYS A 139 -7.80 5.27 -5.99
N ALA A 140 -6.75 5.16 -6.79
CA ALA A 140 -6.85 4.99 -8.24
C ALA A 140 -6.80 3.52 -8.69
N ALA A 141 -6.81 2.55 -7.76
CA ALA A 141 -6.61 1.12 -8.05
C ALA A 141 -7.74 0.48 -8.87
N GLU A 142 -8.93 1.07 -8.88
CA GLU A 142 -10.04 0.63 -9.74
C GLU A 142 -9.69 0.74 -11.24
N LYS A 143 -8.88 1.74 -11.60
CA LYS A 143 -8.42 1.97 -12.98
C LYS A 143 -7.26 1.07 -13.39
N LEU A 144 -6.65 0.36 -12.43
CA LEU A 144 -5.56 -0.57 -12.70
C LEU A 144 -6.13 -1.87 -13.28
N SER A 145 -5.35 -2.54 -14.12
CA SER A 145 -5.62 -3.93 -14.47
C SER A 145 -5.60 -4.82 -13.23
N ALA A 146 -6.29 -5.97 -13.28
CA ALA A 146 -6.31 -6.93 -12.17
C ALA A 146 -4.89 -7.33 -11.71
N ARG A 147 -3.96 -7.54 -12.66
CA ARG A 147 -2.56 -7.86 -12.37
C ARG A 147 -1.81 -6.72 -11.67
N GLN A 148 -1.92 -5.48 -12.15
CA GLN A 148 -1.29 -4.32 -11.48
C GLN A 148 -1.85 -4.09 -10.09
N ARG A 149 -3.17 -4.28 -9.91
CA ARG A 149 -3.83 -4.18 -8.61
C ARG A 149 -3.31 -5.25 -7.65
N TYR A 150 -3.22 -6.50 -8.11
CA TYR A 150 -2.64 -7.61 -7.35
C TYR A 150 -1.19 -7.30 -6.94
N ASN A 151 -0.34 -6.92 -7.89
CA ASN A 151 1.05 -6.58 -7.64
C ASN A 151 1.19 -5.43 -6.62
N LEU A 152 0.43 -4.35 -6.80
CA LEU A 152 0.45 -3.22 -5.86
C LEU A 152 -0.04 -3.63 -4.47
N SER A 153 -1.11 -4.42 -4.39
CA SER A 153 -1.65 -4.93 -3.13
C SER A 153 -0.61 -5.79 -2.38
N ALA A 154 0.05 -6.70 -3.10
CA ALA A 154 1.10 -7.55 -2.57
C ALA A 154 2.30 -6.73 -2.07
N PHE A 155 2.68 -5.68 -2.79
CA PHE A 155 3.73 -4.77 -2.36
C PHE A 155 3.37 -4.03 -1.06
N ILE A 156 2.17 -3.45 -0.98
CA ILE A 156 1.71 -2.71 0.21
C ILE A 156 1.58 -3.66 1.41
N ALA A 157 1.04 -4.87 1.20
CA ALA A 157 0.89 -5.88 2.25
C ALA A 157 2.24 -6.26 2.88
N ARG A 158 3.31 -6.40 2.09
CA ARG A 158 4.66 -6.68 2.60
C ARG A 158 5.20 -5.58 3.50
N ILE A 159 5.18 -4.34 3.02
CA ILE A 159 5.73 -3.24 3.82
C ILE A 159 4.86 -2.98 5.07
N GLY A 160 3.55 -3.20 4.98
CA GLY A 160 2.65 -3.19 6.12
C GLY A 160 2.97 -4.27 7.15
N SER A 161 3.32 -5.49 6.70
CA SER A 161 3.69 -6.57 7.62
C SER A 161 5.02 -6.32 8.35
N TRP A 162 5.93 -5.55 7.75
CA TRP A 162 7.15 -5.06 8.41
C TRP A 162 6.92 -3.86 9.35
N GLY A 163 5.68 -3.38 9.46
CA GLY A 163 5.32 -2.25 10.31
C GLY A 163 5.79 -0.89 9.76
N ILE A 164 5.99 -0.79 8.44
CA ILE A 164 6.30 0.49 7.80
C ILE A 164 5.01 1.33 7.75
N CYS A 165 5.07 2.55 8.28
CA CYS A 165 3.92 3.46 8.38
C CYS A 165 2.68 2.81 9.02
N ASP A 166 2.88 2.02 10.08
CA ASP A 166 1.81 1.35 10.82
C ASP A 166 0.98 2.36 11.62
N PRO A 167 -0.37 2.30 11.62
CA PRO A 167 -1.24 1.38 10.88
C PRO A 167 -1.76 1.93 9.54
N ASP A 168 -1.29 3.10 9.11
CA ASP A 168 -1.83 3.89 8.00
C ASP A 168 -1.88 3.17 6.64
N LEU A 169 -1.01 2.19 6.39
CA LEU A 169 -1.05 1.42 5.14
C LEU A 169 -2.20 0.41 5.10
N CYS A 170 -2.64 -0.08 6.26
CA CYS A 170 -3.67 -1.12 6.36
C CYS A 170 -5.06 -0.62 5.95
N VAL A 171 -5.27 0.69 5.81
CA VAL A 171 -6.49 1.25 5.22
C VAL A 171 -6.70 0.78 3.77
N CYS A 172 -5.62 0.48 3.04
CA CYS A 172 -5.71 -0.08 1.68
C CYS A 172 -6.31 -1.49 1.71
N ALA A 173 -6.01 -2.29 2.73
CA ALA A 173 -6.61 -3.60 2.94
C ALA A 173 -8.11 -3.50 3.19
N LEU A 174 -8.55 -2.56 4.05
CA LEU A 174 -9.98 -2.32 4.30
C LEU A 174 -10.73 -1.94 3.02
N SER A 175 -10.13 -1.10 2.18
CA SER A 175 -10.71 -0.74 0.89
C SER A 175 -10.93 -1.97 -0.01
N ILE A 176 -9.92 -2.82 -0.19
CA ILE A 176 -10.07 -4.01 -1.06
C ILE A 176 -10.97 -5.07 -0.44
N PHE A 177 -10.97 -5.23 0.88
CA PHE A 177 -11.86 -6.17 1.57
C PHE A 177 -13.31 -5.73 1.48
N LYS A 178 -13.59 -4.43 1.64
CA LYS A 178 -14.93 -3.87 1.43
C LYS A 178 -15.42 -4.21 0.04
N ASP A 179 -14.63 -3.88 -0.98
CA ASP A 179 -15.00 -4.12 -2.37
C ASP A 179 -15.20 -5.61 -2.65
N THR A 180 -14.30 -6.47 -2.18
CA THR A 180 -14.30 -7.89 -2.53
C THR A 180 -15.33 -8.70 -1.73
N PHE A 181 -15.47 -8.43 -0.43
CA PHE A 181 -16.22 -9.28 0.50
C PHE A 181 -17.52 -8.65 0.98
N GLU A 182 -17.58 -7.33 1.12
CA GLU A 182 -18.70 -6.62 1.77
C GLU A 182 -19.67 -5.95 0.78
N MET A 183 -19.29 -5.77 -0.49
CA MET A 183 -20.16 -5.23 -1.53
C MET A 183 -20.76 -6.33 -2.41
N ARG A 184 -21.98 -6.08 -2.91
CA ARG A 184 -22.60 -6.94 -3.92
C ARG A 184 -21.90 -6.76 -5.26
N ARG A 185 -21.16 -7.78 -5.68
CA ARG A 185 -20.46 -7.81 -6.97
C ARG A 185 -20.68 -9.15 -7.66
N PRO A 186 -20.73 -9.18 -9.00
CA PRO A 186 -20.79 -10.45 -9.72
C PRO A 186 -19.47 -11.21 -9.53
N LEU A 187 -19.55 -12.54 -9.56
CA LEU A 187 -18.35 -13.38 -9.40
C LEU A 187 -17.37 -13.18 -10.57
N VAL A 188 -17.91 -13.15 -11.79
CA VAL A 188 -17.21 -12.93 -13.06
C VAL A 188 -17.90 -11.83 -13.85
N ALA A 189 -17.21 -11.24 -14.83
CA ALA A 189 -17.81 -10.22 -15.68
C ALA A 189 -19.07 -10.76 -16.39
N THR A 190 -20.15 -10.01 -16.36
CA THR A 190 -21.38 -10.30 -17.10
C THR A 190 -21.38 -9.53 -18.42
N ASP A 191 -21.79 -10.17 -19.52
CA ASP A 191 -21.88 -9.53 -20.85
C ASP A 191 -22.95 -8.41 -20.93
N ASP A 192 -23.82 -8.30 -19.92
CA ASP A 192 -24.87 -7.30 -19.83
C ASP A 192 -24.27 -5.91 -19.52
N LYS A 193 -24.09 -5.12 -20.57
CA LYS A 193 -23.61 -3.72 -20.59
C LYS A 193 -24.53 -2.71 -19.87
N GLN A 194 -25.44 -3.16 -19.03
CA GLN A 194 -26.56 -2.34 -18.54
C GLN A 194 -26.41 -1.84 -17.09
N ASN A 195 -25.34 -2.20 -16.38
CA ASN A 195 -25.04 -1.60 -15.08
C ASN A 195 -23.56 -1.22 -14.95
N ASP A 196 -23.34 0.00 -14.47
CA ASP A 196 -22.06 0.67 -14.32
C ASP A 196 -20.96 -0.19 -13.64
N SER A 197 -19.83 -0.27 -14.33
CA SER A 197 -18.45 -0.08 -13.85
C SER A 197 -17.90 -0.84 -12.63
N LEU A 198 -18.61 -1.80 -12.03
CA LEU A 198 -18.08 -2.54 -10.87
C LEU A 198 -17.24 -3.74 -11.29
N LEU A 199 -15.99 -3.77 -10.84
CA LEU A 199 -15.08 -4.90 -11.04
C LEU A 199 -15.65 -6.19 -10.42
N PRO A 200 -15.57 -7.34 -11.12
CA PRO A 200 -16.03 -8.62 -10.59
C PRO A 200 -15.12 -9.11 -9.46
N ILE A 201 -15.65 -10.02 -8.62
CA ILE A 201 -14.91 -10.62 -7.51
C ILE A 201 -13.63 -11.30 -8.01
N ALA A 202 -13.68 -12.01 -9.15
CA ALA A 202 -12.51 -12.67 -9.74
C ALA A 202 -11.33 -11.69 -10.00
N ASP A 203 -11.61 -10.42 -10.32
CA ASP A 203 -10.57 -9.41 -10.59
C ASP A 203 -10.04 -8.74 -9.30
N LEU A 204 -10.79 -8.83 -8.21
CA LEU A 204 -10.44 -8.20 -6.92
C LEU A 204 -9.82 -9.20 -5.94
N LEU A 205 -10.25 -10.46 -6.00
CA LEU A 205 -9.89 -11.50 -5.05
C LEU A 205 -8.37 -11.73 -4.93
N PRO A 206 -7.55 -11.74 -6.01
CA PRO A 206 -6.09 -11.84 -5.87
C PRO A 206 -5.51 -10.72 -5.02
N ALA A 207 -5.96 -9.48 -5.26
CA ALA A 207 -5.52 -8.32 -4.50
C ALA A 207 -6.00 -8.37 -3.04
N ALA A 208 -7.15 -8.97 -2.73
CA ALA A 208 -7.61 -9.15 -1.36
C ALA A 208 -6.84 -10.27 -0.64
N VAL A 209 -6.76 -11.46 -1.23
CA VAL A 209 -6.20 -12.66 -0.59
C VAL A 209 -4.73 -12.48 -0.23
N VAL A 210 -3.97 -11.74 -1.05
CA VAL A 210 -2.55 -11.50 -0.79
C VAL A 210 -2.27 -10.74 0.51
N TRP A 211 -3.23 -9.94 1.01
CA TRP A 211 -3.11 -9.33 2.33
C TRP A 211 -3.11 -10.35 3.44
N PHE A 212 -3.94 -11.39 3.34
CA PHE A 212 -3.91 -12.47 4.33
C PHE A 212 -2.60 -13.25 4.21
N GLU A 213 -2.13 -13.50 2.98
CA GLU A 213 -0.89 -14.28 2.78
C GLU A 213 0.36 -13.59 3.33
N LEU A 214 0.47 -12.27 3.15
CA LEU A 214 1.68 -11.53 3.48
C LEU A 214 1.58 -10.75 4.80
N CYS A 215 0.36 -10.48 5.26
CA CYS A 215 0.09 -9.52 6.35
C CYS A 215 -0.98 -10.01 7.35
N ALA A 216 -1.41 -11.29 7.32
CA ALA A 216 -2.50 -11.78 8.17
C ALA A 216 -2.30 -11.50 9.67
N TYR A 217 -1.11 -11.73 10.23
CA TYR A 217 -0.85 -11.45 11.65
C TYR A 217 -1.16 -9.99 12.02
N LYS A 218 -0.78 -9.05 11.15
CA LYS A 218 -1.03 -7.62 11.36
C LYS A 218 -2.53 -7.32 11.26
N ILE A 219 -3.21 -7.82 10.23
CA ILE A 219 -4.66 -7.67 10.08
C ILE A 219 -5.40 -8.25 11.29
N GLU A 220 -5.04 -9.45 11.75
CA GLU A 220 -5.60 -10.09 12.94
C GLU A 220 -5.40 -9.20 14.17
N SER A 221 -4.18 -8.70 14.39
CA SER A 221 -3.87 -7.81 15.51
C SER A 221 -4.72 -6.54 15.50
N LEU A 222 -4.94 -5.94 14.32
CA LEU A 222 -5.78 -4.74 14.17
C LEU A 222 -7.26 -5.05 14.42
N CYS A 223 -7.74 -6.23 14.01
CA CYS A 223 -9.08 -6.71 14.31
C CYS A 223 -9.30 -6.94 15.81
N LEU A 224 -8.32 -7.54 16.50
CA LEU A 224 -8.37 -7.76 17.95
C LEU A 224 -8.34 -6.44 18.74
N SER A 225 -7.58 -5.44 18.28
CA SER A 225 -7.55 -4.12 18.91
C SER A 225 -8.71 -3.22 18.51
N SER A 226 -9.62 -3.69 17.64
CA SER A 226 -10.69 -2.88 17.05
C SER A 226 -10.20 -1.54 16.48
N GLN A 227 -9.10 -1.57 15.72
CA GLN A 227 -8.47 -0.35 15.21
C GLN A 227 -9.43 0.41 14.29
N ASP A 228 -9.81 1.62 14.70
CA ASP A 228 -10.70 2.46 13.90
C ASP A 228 -9.95 3.21 12.78
N PHE A 229 -10.68 3.44 11.70
CA PHE A 229 -10.33 4.29 10.58
C PHE A 229 -11.63 4.91 10.06
N GLU A 230 -11.94 6.16 10.45
CA GLU A 230 -13.24 6.80 10.20
C GLU A 230 -13.69 6.75 8.73
N SER A 231 -12.75 6.79 7.78
CA SER A 231 -13.01 6.75 6.34
C SER A 231 -13.32 5.35 5.79
N SER A 232 -13.23 4.29 6.60
CA SER A 232 -13.31 2.88 6.17
C SER A 232 -14.64 2.20 6.53
N THR A 233 -15.75 2.78 6.06
CA THR A 233 -17.10 2.27 6.33
C THR A 233 -17.34 0.88 5.74
N ILE A 234 -18.19 0.08 6.37
CA ILE A 234 -18.58 -1.25 5.88
C ILE A 234 -19.30 -1.17 4.52
N GLY A 235 -19.26 -2.25 3.75
CA GLY A 235 -20.13 -2.47 2.59
C GLY A 235 -21.53 -3.01 2.95
N ASP A 236 -22.44 -2.97 1.98
CA ASP A 236 -23.86 -3.29 2.17
C ASP A 236 -24.11 -4.68 2.76
N LEU A 237 -23.38 -5.70 2.31
CA LEU A 237 -23.54 -7.09 2.79
C LEU A 237 -23.14 -7.22 4.27
N ALA A 238 -22.09 -6.50 4.69
CA ALA A 238 -21.68 -6.46 6.09
C ALA A 238 -22.69 -5.68 6.95
N GLY A 239 -23.28 -4.61 6.40
CA GLY A 239 -24.35 -3.85 7.06
C GLY A 239 -25.61 -4.70 7.29
N GLU A 240 -26.02 -5.47 6.29
CA GLU A 240 -27.14 -6.42 6.39
C GLU A 240 -26.88 -7.57 7.34
N ALA A 241 -25.62 -8.00 7.46
CA ALA A 241 -25.19 -8.97 8.46
C ALA A 241 -24.99 -8.37 9.87
N HIS A 242 -25.33 -7.09 10.06
CA HIS A 242 -25.20 -6.37 11.33
C HIS A 242 -23.78 -6.39 11.93
N VAL A 243 -22.76 -6.28 11.06
CA VAL A 243 -21.36 -6.21 11.48
C VAL A 243 -21.09 -4.91 12.24
N VAL A 244 -20.50 -5.01 13.44
CA VAL A 244 -20.15 -3.87 14.31
C VAL A 244 -18.71 -3.95 14.84
N PRO A 245 -17.96 -2.85 14.94
CA PRO A 245 -18.29 -1.48 14.51
C PRO A 245 -18.43 -1.32 12.99
N ALA A 246 -19.07 -0.21 12.58
CA ALA A 246 -19.35 0.10 11.18
C ALA A 246 -18.13 0.67 10.42
N THR A 247 -17.02 0.91 11.11
CA THR A 247 -15.74 1.43 10.57
C THR A 247 -14.57 0.60 11.09
N GLY A 248 -13.42 0.67 10.40
CA GLY A 248 -12.16 0.12 10.90
C GLY A 248 -12.01 -1.40 10.82
N PHE A 249 -11.07 -1.93 11.57
CA PHE A 249 -10.89 -3.36 11.77
C PHE A 249 -11.68 -3.83 12.99
N SER A 250 -12.23 -5.04 12.93
CA SER A 250 -12.88 -5.68 14.07
C SER A 250 -12.89 -7.20 13.92
N THR A 251 -13.07 -7.90 15.04
CA THR A 251 -13.27 -9.36 15.05
C THR A 251 -14.52 -9.76 14.26
N SER A 252 -15.60 -8.99 14.34
CA SER A 252 -16.83 -9.23 13.57
C SER A 252 -16.62 -9.13 12.06
N ARG A 253 -15.86 -8.12 11.58
CA ARG A 253 -15.48 -7.98 10.17
C ARG A 253 -14.59 -9.14 9.72
N TRP A 254 -13.61 -9.53 10.54
CA TRP A 254 -12.75 -10.69 10.24
C TRP A 254 -13.57 -11.96 9.99
N LEU A 255 -14.53 -12.24 10.87
CA LEU A 255 -15.40 -13.41 10.76
C LEU A 255 -16.34 -13.31 9.56
N PHE A 256 -16.84 -12.11 9.27
CA PHE A 256 -17.63 -11.85 8.07
C PHE A 256 -16.81 -12.13 6.80
N TRP A 257 -15.60 -11.58 6.66
CA TRP A 257 -14.72 -11.85 5.51
C TRP A 257 -14.39 -13.34 5.38
N ARG A 258 -14.18 -14.02 6.51
CA ARG A 258 -13.94 -15.48 6.52
C ARG A 258 -15.13 -16.26 5.96
N ARG A 259 -16.37 -15.94 6.37
CA ARG A 259 -17.59 -16.57 5.82
C ARG A 259 -17.73 -16.26 4.32
N ARG A 260 -17.45 -15.03 3.91
CA ARG A 260 -17.48 -14.64 2.49
C ARG A 260 -16.46 -15.41 1.64
N LEU A 261 -15.25 -15.64 2.13
CA LEU A 261 -14.27 -16.50 1.45
C LEU A 261 -14.76 -17.95 1.33
N GLU A 262 -15.41 -18.48 2.38
CA GLU A 262 -16.00 -19.81 2.34
C GLU A 262 -17.16 -19.92 1.32
N GLU A 263 -17.97 -18.87 1.17
CA GLU A 263 -19.01 -18.82 0.15
C GLU A 263 -18.40 -18.76 -1.26
N ILE A 264 -17.37 -17.95 -1.47
CA ILE A 264 -16.67 -17.83 -2.76
C ILE A 264 -15.94 -19.14 -3.12
N SER A 265 -15.40 -19.86 -2.13
CA SER A 265 -14.69 -21.13 -2.37
C SER A 265 -15.59 -22.28 -2.85
N ARG A 266 -16.91 -22.12 -2.73
CA ARG A 266 -17.91 -23.06 -3.24
C ARG A 266 -18.41 -22.73 -4.65
N SER A 267 -17.86 -21.70 -5.28
CA SER A 267 -18.26 -21.31 -6.64
C SER A 267 -17.75 -22.27 -7.71
N ASP A 268 -18.45 -22.32 -8.85
CA ASP A 268 -18.07 -23.17 -10.00
C ASP A 268 -16.83 -22.65 -10.75
N HIS A 269 -16.37 -21.43 -10.45
CA HIS A 269 -15.18 -20.86 -11.07
C HIS A 269 -13.92 -21.35 -10.37
N ALA A 270 -13.34 -22.44 -10.88
CA ALA A 270 -12.24 -23.19 -10.26
C ALA A 270 -11.06 -22.33 -9.74
N GLU A 271 -10.58 -21.36 -10.53
CA GLU A 271 -9.45 -20.50 -10.13
C GLU A 271 -9.81 -19.60 -8.94
N THR A 272 -10.98 -18.96 -9.00
CA THR A 272 -11.50 -18.11 -7.93
C THR A 272 -11.81 -18.92 -6.67
N ALA A 273 -12.39 -20.11 -6.83
CA ALA A 273 -12.69 -21.02 -5.74
C ALA A 273 -11.41 -21.49 -5.02
N ALA A 274 -10.38 -21.90 -5.77
CA ALA A 274 -9.10 -22.33 -5.23
C ALA A 274 -8.37 -21.20 -4.48
N LEU A 275 -8.41 -19.98 -5.03
CA LEU A 275 -7.82 -18.80 -4.41
C LEU A 275 -8.56 -18.40 -3.12
N ALA A 276 -9.89 -18.43 -3.12
CA ALA A 276 -10.68 -18.17 -1.91
C ALA A 276 -10.40 -19.21 -0.82
N GLN A 277 -10.27 -20.49 -1.20
CA GLN A 277 -9.90 -21.55 -0.27
C GLN A 277 -8.49 -21.35 0.32
N ARG A 278 -7.56 -20.82 -0.47
CA ARG A 278 -6.21 -20.46 0.01
C ARG A 278 -6.29 -19.35 1.06
N GLY A 279 -6.99 -18.25 0.78
CA GLY A 279 -7.22 -17.17 1.73
C GLY A 279 -7.92 -17.63 3.02
N LEU A 280 -8.94 -18.48 2.89
CA LEU A 280 -9.67 -19.05 4.02
C LEU A 280 -8.75 -19.83 4.96
N ARG A 281 -7.88 -20.69 4.42
CA ARG A 281 -6.92 -21.47 5.24
C ARG A 281 -5.94 -20.58 5.99
N VAL A 282 -5.45 -19.53 5.34
CA VAL A 282 -4.54 -18.56 5.98
C VAL A 282 -5.26 -17.83 7.12
N MET A 283 -6.49 -17.37 6.90
CA MET A 283 -7.29 -16.74 7.96
C MET A 283 -7.67 -17.68 9.10
N GLN A 284 -7.85 -18.98 8.83
CA GLN A 284 -8.07 -19.97 9.89
C GLN A 284 -6.81 -20.12 10.77
N SER A 285 -5.65 -20.28 10.12
CA SER A 285 -4.35 -20.41 10.81
C SER A 285 -4.02 -19.19 11.67
N TRP A 286 -4.24 -17.99 11.15
CA TRP A 286 -3.93 -16.76 11.89
C TRP A 286 -5.06 -16.27 12.79
N GLY A 287 -6.28 -16.80 12.66
CA GLY A 287 -7.47 -16.32 13.37
C GLY A 287 -7.79 -17.07 14.66
N GLU A 288 -6.90 -17.94 15.13
CA GLU A 288 -7.12 -18.78 16.32
C GLU A 288 -7.41 -17.93 17.57
N ARG A 289 -6.75 -16.77 17.74
CA ARG A 289 -6.97 -15.90 18.91
C ARG A 289 -8.32 -15.19 18.84
N ILE A 290 -8.77 -14.81 17.64
CA ILE A 290 -10.10 -14.23 17.43
C ILE A 290 -11.18 -15.25 17.81
N LEU A 291 -11.00 -16.52 17.40
CA LEU A 291 -11.93 -17.61 17.72
C LEU A 291 -11.94 -17.96 19.21
N ALA A 292 -10.78 -17.98 19.87
CA ALA A 292 -10.70 -18.21 21.31
C ALA A 292 -11.48 -17.15 22.09
N ASN A 293 -11.31 -15.87 21.73
CA ASN A 293 -12.02 -14.77 22.38
C ASN A 293 -13.54 -14.80 22.16
N GLU A 294 -14.04 -15.32 21.04
CA GLU A 294 -15.49 -15.49 20.87
C GLU A 294 -16.07 -16.52 21.82
N ASN A 295 -15.39 -17.67 22.00
CA ASN A 295 -15.85 -18.73 22.87
C ASN A 295 -15.83 -18.36 24.36
N GLU A 296 -14.97 -17.41 24.76
CA GLU A 296 -14.94 -16.88 26.13
C GLU A 296 -16.05 -15.85 26.41
N ASN A 297 -16.60 -15.23 25.35
CA ASN A 297 -17.63 -14.18 25.45
C ASN A 297 -19.05 -14.66 25.06
N ALA A 298 -19.21 -15.95 24.72
CA ALA A 298 -20.49 -16.60 24.38
C ALA A 298 -21.05 -17.41 25.55
#